data_AF-A0A3B8JIT7-F1
#
_entry.id   AF-A0A3B8JIT7-F1
#
_cell.length_a   1.000
_cell.length_b   1.000
_cell.length_c   1.000
_cell.angle_alpha   90.00
_cell.angle_beta   90.00
_cell.angle_gamma   90.00
#
_symmetry.space_group_name_H-M   'P 1'
#
loop_
_entity.id
_entity.type
_entity.pdbx_description
1 polymer ?
#
loop_
_entity_poly.entity_id
_entity_poly.type
_entity_poly.pdbx_seq_one_letter_code
_entity_poly.pdbx_strand_id
1 'polypeptide(L)'
;MSNFDLMNGFEGPTVMDRSIQTARDFLTNFADDKEFETKIAIAFGNDFDSAALETLRQQWKSGNFTGLPIQSAAAISGANGAFAKDTNTVYLSQDYLARN
;
A
#
# COMPACT_ATOMS: atom_id res chain seq x y z
N MET A 1 -15.39 -8.86 41.57
CA MET A 1 -15.01 -8.75 40.15
C MET A 1 -13.49 -8.78 40.10
N SER A 2 -12.91 -9.78 39.43
CA SER A 2 -11.46 -10.01 39.42
C SER A 2 -10.80 -9.06 38.42
N ASN A 3 -9.57 -8.60 38.71
CA ASN A 3 -8.75 -7.81 37.78
C ASN A 3 -8.50 -8.50 36.42
N PHE A 4 -8.84 -9.79 36.30
CA PHE A 4 -8.71 -10.58 35.07
C PHE A 4 -9.69 -10.17 33.95
N ASP A 5 -10.82 -9.52 34.28
CA ASP A 5 -11.80 -9.07 33.28
C ASP A 5 -11.44 -7.74 32.60
N LEU A 6 -10.45 -7.01 33.12
CA LEU A 6 -10.06 -5.68 32.61
C LEU A 6 -8.94 -5.69 31.57
N MET A 7 -8.39 -6.87 31.22
CA MET A 7 -7.33 -6.99 30.20
C MET A 7 -7.79 -7.57 28.86
N ASN A 8 -9.08 -7.93 28.71
CA ASN A 8 -9.61 -8.50 27.46
C ASN A 8 -10.03 -7.45 26.40
N GLY A 9 -9.61 -6.19 26.52
CA GLY A 9 -10.11 -5.09 25.67
C GLY A 9 -9.07 -4.35 24.82
N PHE A 10 -7.78 -4.59 25.03
CA PHE A 10 -6.72 -4.00 24.21
C PHE A 10 -6.03 -5.11 23.44
N GLU A 11 -6.62 -5.53 22.33
CA GLU A 11 -5.82 -6.12 21.27
C GLU A 11 -4.95 -4.99 20.70
N GLY A 12 -3.67 -4.97 21.11
CA GLY A 12 -2.69 -4.08 20.51
C GLY A 12 -2.62 -4.29 18.99
N PRO A 13 -2.01 -3.36 18.22
CA PRO A 13 -1.98 -3.45 16.77
C PRO A 13 -1.50 -4.83 16.34
N THR A 14 -2.30 -5.49 15.50
CA THR A 14 -1.95 -6.81 14.96
C THR A 14 -0.68 -6.69 14.11
N VAL A 15 -0.05 -7.83 13.79
CA VAL A 15 1.08 -7.82 12.83
C VAL A 15 0.64 -7.19 11.50
N MET A 16 -0.58 -7.51 11.05
CA MET A 16 -1.22 -6.91 9.89
C MET A 16 -1.31 -5.37 9.98
N ASP A 17 -1.81 -4.84 11.10
CA ASP A 17 -1.92 -3.37 11.28
C ASP A 17 -0.55 -2.68 11.22
N ARG A 18 0.49 -3.31 11.77
CA ARG A 18 1.86 -2.78 11.75
C ARG A 18 2.47 -2.85 10.36
N SER A 19 2.26 -3.94 9.61
CA SER A 19 2.75 -4.08 8.24
C SER A 19 2.10 -3.06 7.30
N ILE A 20 0.78 -2.86 7.41
CA ILE A 20 0.08 -1.80 6.67
C ILE A 20 0.66 -0.43 7.02
N GLN A 21 0.81 -0.13 8.31
CA GLN A 21 1.35 1.16 8.72
C GLN A 21 2.77 1.37 8.20
N THR A 22 3.62 0.35 8.29
CA THR A 22 5.00 0.39 7.78
C THR A 22 5.04 0.65 6.27
N ALA A 23 4.18 -0.01 5.50
CA ALA A 23 4.07 0.22 4.06
C ALA A 23 3.62 1.66 3.74
N ARG A 24 2.64 2.19 4.48
CA ARG A 24 2.16 3.56 4.32
C ARG A 24 3.25 4.59 4.65
N ASP A 25 3.98 4.38 5.74
CA ASP A 25 5.08 5.26 6.14
C ASP A 25 6.20 5.24 5.09
N PHE A 26 6.55 4.05 4.58
CA PHE A 26 7.52 3.92 3.51
C PHE A 26 7.09 4.68 2.25
N LEU A 27 5.85 4.50 1.79
CA LEU A 27 5.34 5.17 0.58
C LEU A 27 5.24 6.69 0.77
N THR A 28 4.86 7.15 1.96
CA THR A 28 4.81 8.59 2.30
C THR A 28 6.19 9.20 2.23
N ASN A 29 7.19 8.57 2.87
CA ASN A 29 8.57 9.03 2.88
C ASN A 29 9.19 8.98 1.49
N PHE A 30 8.90 7.93 0.71
CA PHE A 30 9.32 7.83 -0.68
C PHE A 30 8.75 8.98 -1.53
N ALA A 31 7.47 9.29 -1.35
CA ALA A 31 6.82 10.38 -2.08
C ALA A 31 7.30 11.77 -1.66
N ASP A 32 7.79 11.96 -0.44
CA ASP A 32 8.36 13.23 0.02
C ASP A 32 9.84 13.41 -0.36
N ASP A 33 10.51 12.33 -0.78
CA ASP A 33 11.91 12.35 -1.18
C ASP A 33 12.14 13.34 -2.35
N LYS A 34 13.21 14.14 -2.24
CA LYS A 34 13.67 15.05 -3.29
C LYS A 34 14.12 14.30 -4.56
N GLU A 35 14.48 13.03 -4.43
CA GLU A 35 14.92 12.15 -5.52
C GLU A 35 13.81 11.25 -6.07
N PHE A 36 12.55 11.46 -5.65
CA PHE A 36 11.41 10.63 -6.05
C PHE A 36 11.33 10.41 -7.57
N GLU A 37 11.37 11.48 -8.37
CA GLU A 37 11.26 11.37 -9.83
C GLU A 37 12.44 10.61 -10.44
N THR A 38 13.66 10.87 -9.96
CA THR A 38 14.86 10.11 -10.35
C THR A 38 14.71 8.62 -10.05
N LYS A 39 14.18 8.27 -8.88
CA LYS A 39 13.97 6.87 -8.47
C LYS A 39 12.88 6.19 -9.30
N ILE A 40 11.81 6.91 -9.64
CA ILE A 40 10.78 6.45 -10.58
C ILE A 40 11.39 6.20 -11.96
N ALA A 41 12.20 7.14 -12.47
CA ALA A 41 12.86 7.02 -13.76
C ALA A 41 13.82 5.83 -13.83
N ILE A 42 14.54 5.54 -12.74
CA ILE A 42 15.41 4.35 -12.65
C ILE A 42 14.59 3.05 -12.74
N ALA A 43 13.42 2.99 -12.09
CA ALA A 43 12.62 1.78 -12.03
C ALA A 43 11.75 1.55 -13.27
N PHE A 44 11.22 2.61 -13.87
CA PHE A 44 10.18 2.55 -14.90
C PHE A 44 10.58 3.19 -16.23
N GLY A 45 11.77 3.80 -16.32
CA GLY A 45 12.19 4.60 -17.48
C GLY A 45 11.57 6.00 -17.45
N ASN A 46 11.75 6.75 -18.54
CA ASN A 46 11.31 8.16 -18.62
C ASN A 46 9.96 8.37 -19.34
N ASP A 47 9.37 7.31 -19.92
CA ASP A 47 8.11 7.37 -20.66
C ASP A 47 6.89 7.20 -19.72
N PHE A 48 6.78 8.05 -18.71
CA PHE A 48 5.61 8.11 -17.83
C PHE A 48 4.88 9.44 -17.98
N ASP A 49 3.58 9.44 -17.68
CA ASP A 49 2.79 10.66 -17.59
C ASP A 49 3.18 11.44 -16.32
N SER A 50 3.92 12.53 -16.50
CA SER A 50 4.41 13.37 -15.39
C SER A 50 3.29 13.99 -14.56
N ALA A 51 2.14 14.30 -15.16
CA ALA A 51 1.01 14.88 -14.43
C ALA A 51 0.29 13.83 -13.58
N ALA A 52 0.13 12.62 -14.11
CA ALA A 52 -0.36 11.48 -13.34
C ALA A 52 0.60 11.12 -12.19
N LEU A 53 1.91 11.15 -12.46
CA LEU A 53 2.94 10.89 -11.44
C LEU A 53 2.91 11.92 -10.31
N GLU A 54 2.82 13.21 -10.62
CA GLU A 54 2.74 14.26 -9.60
C GLU A 54 1.45 14.15 -8.79
N THR A 55 0.33 13.80 -9.42
CA THR A 55 -0.94 13.53 -8.71
C THR A 55 -0.77 12.38 -7.71
N LEU A 56 -0.14 11.28 -8.13
CA LEU A 56 0.15 10.13 -7.27
C LEU A 56 1.07 10.52 -6.10
N ARG A 57 2.13 11.29 -6.38
CA ARG A 57 3.07 11.79 -5.37
C ARG A 57 2.34 12.60 -4.29
N GLN A 58 1.47 13.54 -4.67
CA GLN A 58 0.72 14.35 -3.71
C GLN A 58 -0.26 13.53 -2.88
N GLN A 59 -0.91 12.52 -3.48
CA GLN A 59 -1.76 11.59 -2.73
C GLN A 59 -0.95 10.85 -1.67
N TRP A 60 0.18 10.25 -2.03
CA TRP A 60 1.01 9.50 -1.08
C TRP A 60 1.62 10.39 0.00
N LYS A 61 2.07 11.61 -0.34
CA LYS A 61 2.57 12.59 0.64
C LYS A 61 1.52 12.97 1.70
N SER A 62 0.24 13.00 1.32
CA SER A 62 -0.86 13.29 2.24
C SER A 62 -1.37 12.06 3.00
N GLY A 63 -0.74 10.89 2.82
CA GLY A 63 -1.20 9.63 3.39
C GLY A 63 -2.45 9.05 2.72
N ASN A 64 -2.84 9.58 1.56
CA ASN A 64 -3.95 9.06 0.78
C ASN A 64 -3.49 7.91 -0.13
N PHE A 65 -3.83 6.69 0.26
CA PHE A 65 -3.50 5.45 -0.48
C PHE A 65 -4.71 4.81 -1.16
N THR A 66 -5.84 5.52 -1.25
CA THR A 66 -7.09 4.97 -1.82
C THR A 66 -6.97 4.62 -3.30
N GLY A 67 -5.99 5.19 -4.01
CA GLY A 67 -5.69 4.87 -5.41
C GLY A 67 -4.91 3.57 -5.63
N LEU A 68 -4.43 2.90 -4.58
CA LEU A 68 -3.77 1.60 -4.73
C LEU A 68 -4.80 0.52 -5.07
N PRO A 69 -4.65 -0.20 -6.19
CA PRO A 69 -5.58 -1.25 -6.60
C PRO A 69 -5.40 -2.50 -5.73
N ILE A 70 -5.99 -2.51 -4.54
CA ILE A 70 -5.95 -3.64 -3.61
C ILE A 70 -7.22 -4.48 -3.79
N GLN A 71 -7.05 -5.81 -3.84
CA GLN A 71 -8.16 -6.75 -3.91
C GLN A 71 -7.88 -7.99 -3.05
N SER A 72 -8.93 -8.63 -2.52
CA SER A 72 -8.85 -9.92 -1.84
C SER A 72 -8.15 -10.97 -2.71
N ALA A 73 -7.38 -11.85 -2.08
CA ALA A 73 -6.70 -12.92 -2.81
C ALA A 73 -7.69 -13.74 -3.65
N ALA A 74 -8.87 -14.06 -3.10
CA ALA A 74 -9.91 -14.82 -3.79
C ALA A 74 -10.34 -14.17 -5.12
N ALA A 75 -10.52 -12.85 -5.16
CA ALA A 75 -10.92 -12.13 -6.38
C ALA A 75 -9.80 -12.02 -7.43
N ILE A 76 -8.54 -12.30 -7.05
CA ILE A 76 -7.42 -12.47 -7.98
C ILE A 76 -6.90 -13.92 -8.02
N SER A 77 -7.80 -14.89 -7.84
CA SER A 77 -7.51 -16.34 -7.95
C SER A 77 -6.42 -16.86 -7.00
N GLY A 78 -6.29 -16.25 -5.83
CA GLY A 78 -5.32 -16.60 -4.79
C GLY A 78 -3.91 -16.04 -5.01
N ALA A 79 -3.69 -15.23 -6.05
CA ALA A 79 -2.37 -14.66 -6.34
C ALA A 79 -1.96 -13.58 -5.32
N ASN A 80 -0.65 -13.33 -5.18
CA ASN A 80 -0.10 -12.21 -4.38
C ASN A 80 -0.29 -10.86 -5.09
N GLY A 81 -0.40 -10.89 -6.42
CA GLY A 81 -0.81 -9.79 -7.28
C GLY A 81 -1.18 -10.33 -8.65
N ALA A 82 -2.02 -9.61 -9.38
CA ALA A 82 -2.49 -10.04 -10.70
C ALA A 82 -2.70 -8.85 -11.63
N PHE A 83 -2.29 -9.00 -12.89
CA PHE A 83 -2.63 -8.04 -13.94
C PHE A 83 -3.99 -8.40 -14.56
N ALA A 84 -4.92 -7.45 -14.53
CA ALA A 84 -6.19 -7.55 -15.22
C ALA A 84 -6.16 -6.75 -16.52
N LYS A 85 -6.30 -7.44 -17.66
CA LYS A 85 -6.30 -6.81 -18.99
C LYS A 85 -7.48 -5.86 -19.18
N ASP A 86 -8.65 -6.22 -18.68
CA ASP A 86 -9.90 -5.47 -18.90
C ASP A 86 -9.86 -4.06 -18.29
N THR A 87 -9.16 -3.90 -17.16
CA THR A 87 -8.95 -2.61 -16.48
C THR A 87 -7.54 -2.08 -16.66
N ASN A 88 -6.68 -2.79 -17.40
CA ASN A 88 -5.25 -2.51 -17.54
C ASN A 88 -4.56 -2.20 -16.20
N THR A 89 -4.87 -2.98 -15.16
CA THR A 89 -4.47 -2.69 -13.77
C THR A 89 -3.74 -3.88 -13.15
N VAL A 90 -2.63 -3.62 -12.47
CA VAL A 90 -1.97 -4.60 -11.59
C VAL A 90 -2.57 -4.48 -10.20
N TYR A 91 -3.32 -5.48 -9.76
CA TYR A 91 -3.87 -5.54 -8.41
C TYR A 91 -2.90 -6.21 -7.44
N LEU A 92 -2.86 -5.71 -6.20
CA LEU A 92 -2.13 -6.31 -5.08
C LEU A 92 -3.10 -7.05 -4.15
N SER A 93 -2.68 -8.22 -3.68
CA SER A 93 -3.48 -9.03 -2.75
C SER A 93 -3.51 -8.43 -1.36
N GLN A 94 -4.71 -8.20 -0.83
CA GLN A 94 -4.89 -7.79 0.56
C GLN A 94 -4.29 -8.82 1.54
N ASP A 95 -4.50 -10.11 1.29
CA ASP A 95 -4.00 -11.19 2.14
C ASP A 95 -2.46 -11.26 2.12
N TYR A 96 -1.84 -10.95 0.97
CA TYR A 96 -0.37 -10.89 0.88
C TYR A 96 0.19 -9.73 1.69
N LEU A 97 -0.41 -8.54 1.57
CA LEU A 97 -0.05 -7.37 2.39
C LEU A 97 -0.30 -7.60 3.88
N ALA A 98 -1.17 -8.55 4.23
CA ALA A 98 -1.45 -8.90 5.61
C ALA A 98 -0.43 -9.83 6.26
N ARG A 99 0.33 -10.56 5.45
CA ARG A 99 1.26 -11.59 5.91
C ARG A 99 2.71 -11.12 5.94
N ASN A 100 3.01 -9.96 5.35
CA ASN A 100 4.36 -9.38 5.22
C ASN A 100 4.32 -7.93 5.68
#